data_AF-A0A354V0T6-F1
#
_entry.id   AF-A0A354V0T6-F1
#
_cell.length_a   1.000
_cell.length_b   1.000
_cell.length_c   1.000
_cell.angle_alpha   90.00
_cell.angle_beta   90.00
_cell.angle_gamma   90.00
#
_symmetry.space_group_name_H-M   'P 1'
#
loop_
_entity.id
_entity.type
_entity.pdbx_description
1 polymer ?
#
loop_
_entity_poly.entity_id
_entity_poly.type
_entity_poly.pdbx_seq_one_letter_code
_entity_poly.pdbx_strand_id
1 'polypeptide(L)' 'SPLWTPLLTAAKARGATVMTGRELAIYQAAEAFELFTGVAPSTIEMGIAFDDVMAKRYVASHAA' A
#
# COMPACT_ATOMS: atom_id res chain seq x y z
N SER A 1 9.43 2.22 -6.60
CA SER A 1 9.96 2.19 -5.23
C SER A 1 9.34 1.03 -4.48
N PRO A 2 10.10 0.30 -3.64
CA PRO A 2 9.61 -0.85 -2.90
C PRO A 2 8.76 -0.44 -1.69
N LEU A 3 7.85 -1.33 -1.30
CA LEU A 3 6.94 -1.20 -0.16
C LEU A 3 7.70 -1.44 1.14
N TRP A 4 8.59 -2.44 1.14
CA TRP A 4 9.59 -2.65 2.18
C TRP A 4 10.86 -1.89 1.83
N THR A 5 10.98 -0.68 2.37
CA THR A 5 12.20 0.11 2.21
C THR A 5 13.31 -0.43 3.12
N PRO A 6 14.59 -0.11 2.83
CA PRO A 6 15.69 -0.46 3.72
C PRO A 6 15.47 0.05 5.16
N LEU A 7 14.89 1.24 5.32
CA LEU A 7 14.54 1.81 6.63
C LEU A 7 13.52 0.95 7.39
N LEU A 8 12.42 0.55 6.73
CA LEU A 8 11.38 -0.27 7.37
C LEU A 8 11.91 -1.65 7.76
N THR A 9 12.76 -2.24 6.90
CA THR A 9 13.39 -3.53 7.18
C THR A 9 14.33 -3.45 8.39
N ALA A 10 15.17 -2.41 8.45
CA ALA A 10 16.07 -2.19 9.58
C ALA A 10 15.30 -1.91 10.89
N ALA A 11 14.23 -1.12 10.84
CA ALA A 11 13.39 -0.83 12.00
C ALA A 11 12.71 -2.10 12.54
N LYS A 12 12.14 -2.93 11.65
CA LYS A 12 11.56 -4.23 12.00
C LYS A 12 12.59 -5.17 12.64
N ALA A 13 13.81 -5.23 12.10
CA ALA A 13 14.89 -6.03 12.66
C ALA A 13 15.31 -5.59 14.08
N ARG A 14 15.03 -4.34 14.46
CA ARG A 14 15.25 -3.81 15.81
C ARG A 14 14.02 -3.92 16.72
N GLY A 15 12.99 -4.65 16.31
CA GLY A 15 11.77 -4.86 17.11
C GLY A 15 10.79 -3.69 17.09
N ALA A 16 10.96 -2.71 16.18
CA ALA A 16 9.98 -1.64 16.05
C ALA A 16 8.69 -2.16 15.41
N THR A 17 7.55 -1.65 15.89
CA THR A 17 6.27 -1.74 15.16
C THR A 17 6.37 -0.87 13.92
N VAL A 18 6.18 -1.47 12.74
CA VAL A 18 6.30 -0.78 11.45
C VAL A 18 5.00 -0.91 10.67
N MET A 19 4.71 0.12 9.88
CA MET A 19 3.63 0.12 8.89
C MET A 19 4.24 0.47 7.53
N THR A 20 3.75 -0.17 6.48
CA THR A 20 4.22 0.14 5.12
C THR A 20 3.42 1.32 4.54
N GLY A 21 3.81 1.78 3.35
CA GLY A 21 3.00 2.77 2.62
C GLY A 21 1.64 2.24 2.15
N ARG A 22 1.38 0.93 2.24
CA ARG A 22 0.16 0.27 1.73
C ARG A 22 -1.07 0.75 2.47
N GLU A 23 -1.07 0.62 3.79
CA GLU A 23 -2.22 0.95 4.64
C GLU A 23 -2.54 2.44 4.49
N LEU A 24 -1.52 3.30 4.56
CA LEU A 24 -1.68 4.74 4.34
C LEU A 24 -2.31 5.04 2.97
N ALA A 25 -1.80 4.44 1.90
CA ALA A 25 -2.34 4.68 0.56
C ALA A 25 -3.80 4.26 0.42
N ILE A 26 -4.19 3.11 1.00
CA ILE A 26 -5.56 2.60 0.95
C ILE A 26 -6.51 3.54 1.69
N TYR A 27 -6.18 3.95 2.92
CA TYR A 27 -7.07 4.82 3.70
C TYR A 27 -7.16 6.24 3.13
N GLN A 28 -6.05 6.81 2.64
CA GLN A 28 -6.10 8.10 1.95
C GLN A 28 -6.95 8.04 0.66
N ALA A 29 -6.83 6.94 -0.10
CA ALA A 29 -7.64 6.76 -1.29
C ALA A 29 -9.12 6.54 -0.94
N ALA A 30 -9.42 5.87 0.17
CA ALA A 30 -10.79 5.66 0.62
C ALA A 30 -11.46 6.99 1.00
N GLU A 31 -10.75 7.83 1.76
CA GLU A 31 -11.21 9.18 2.11
C GLU A 31 -11.42 10.04 0.85
N ALA A 32 -10.47 10.02 -0.09
CA ALA A 32 -10.62 10.77 -1.34
C ALA A 32 -11.78 10.27 -2.20
N PHE A 33 -11.99 8.95 -2.27
CA PHE A 33 -13.09 8.35 -3.01
C PHE A 33 -14.44 8.78 -2.42
N GLU A 34 -14.60 8.73 -1.09
CA GLU A 34 -15.81 9.20 -0.43
C GLU A 34 -16.02 10.70 -0.65
N LEU A 35 -14.96 11.51 -0.51
CA LEU A 35 -15.02 12.96 -0.74
C LEU A 35 -15.51 13.30 -2.16
N PHE A 36 -15.07 12.55 -3.18
CA PHE A 36 -15.41 12.84 -4.57
C PHE A 36 -16.73 12.24 -5.03
N THR A 37 -17.12 11.10 -4.49
CA THR A 37 -18.29 10.34 -4.97
C THR A 37 -19.50 10.42 -4.04
N GLY A 38 -19.29 10.80 -2.77
CA GLY A 38 -20.28 10.71 -1.70
C GLY A 38 -20.58 9.27 -1.24
N VAL A 39 -19.79 8.28 -1.70
CA VAL A 39 -19.98 6.86 -1.37
C VAL A 39 -18.79 6.35 -0.57
N ALA A 40 -19.05 5.80 0.62
CA ALA A 40 -18.03 5.13 1.41
C ALA A 40 -17.57 3.83 0.71
N PRO A 41 -16.27 3.68 0.39
CA PRO A 41 -15.77 2.49 -0.30
C PRO A 41 -15.44 1.35 0.67
N SER A 42 -15.30 0.14 0.14
CA SER A 42 -14.72 -1.00 0.87
C SER A 42 -13.19 -0.92 0.86
N THR A 43 -12.59 -0.68 2.01
CA THR A 43 -11.12 -0.70 2.17
C THR A 43 -10.51 -2.08 1.93
N ILE A 44 -11.30 -3.16 2.08
CA ILE A 44 -10.89 -4.52 1.73
C ILE A 44 -10.68 -4.63 0.21
N GLU A 45 -11.68 -4.21 -0.58
CA GLU A 45 -11.62 -4.28 -2.05
C GLU A 45 -10.51 -3.37 -2.60
N MET A 46 -10.35 -2.18 -2.02
CA MET A 46 -9.25 -1.28 -2.36
C MET A 46 -7.89 -1.88 -2.04
N GLY A 47 -7.79 -2.65 -0.95
CA GLY A 47 -6.58 -3.38 -0.59
C GLY A 47 -6.22 -4.46 -1.60
N ILE A 48 -7.22 -5.24 -2.06
CA ILE A 48 -7.02 -6.24 -3.12
C ILE A 48 -6.53 -5.56 -4.41
N ALA A 49 -7.19 -4.46 -4.82
CA ALA A 49 -6.80 -3.71 -6.00
C ALA A 49 -5.38 -3.13 -5.90
N PHE A 50 -4.98 -2.64 -4.73
CA PHE A 50 -3.62 -2.16 -4.49
C PHE A 50 -2.59 -3.29 -4.64
N ASP A 51 -2.86 -4.46 -4.05
CA ASP A 51 -1.95 -5.60 -4.08
C ASP A 51 -1.75 -6.12 -5.51
N ASP A 52 -2.82 -6.18 -6.31
CA ASP A 52 -2.77 -6.56 -7.72
C ASP A 52 -1.89 -5.62 -8.56
N VAL A 53 -2.02 -4.30 -8.35
CA VAL A 53 -1.20 -3.30 -9.04
C VAL A 53 0.26 -3.41 -8.62
N MET A 54 0.52 -3.60 -7.33
CA MET A 54 1.87 -3.73 -6.80
C MET A 54 2.56 -5.02 -7.28
N ALA A 55 1.84 -6.14 -7.31
CA ALA A 55 2.36 -7.41 -7.83
C ALA A 55 2.84 -7.27 -9.29
N LYS A 56 2.02 -6.66 -10.14
CA LYS A 56 2.38 -6.38 -11.55
C LYS A 56 3.62 -5.47 -11.65
N ARG A 57 3.70 -4.44 -10.80
CA ARG A 57 4.83 -3.50 -10.77
C ARG A 57 6.13 -4.16 -10.34
N TYR A 58 6.10 -5.06 -9.36
CA TYR A 58 7.28 -5.80 -8.93
C TYR A 58 7.76 -6.80 -9.98
N VAL A 59 6.85 -7.52 -10.64
CA VAL A 59 7.22 -8.42 -11.74
C VAL A 59 7.96 -7.64 -12.83
N ALA A 60 7.44 -6.48 -13.23
CA ALA A 60 8.10 -5.64 -14.23
C ALA A 60 9.48 -5.12 -13.79
N SER A 61 9.66 -4.78 -12.50
CA SER A 61 10.94 -4.28 -12.00
C SER A 61 12.01 -5.35 -11.80
N HIS A 62 11.64 -6.64 -11.68
CA HIS A 62 12.59 -7.75 -11.57
C HIS A 62 12.98 -8.35 -12.94
N ALA A 63 12.24 -8.02 -14.00
CA ALA A 63 12.51 -8.50 -15.36
C ALA A 63 13.44 -7.58 -16.18
N ALA A 64 13.75 -6.38 -15.67
CA ALA A 64 14.62 -5.37 -16.27
C ALA A 64 15.98 -5.32 -15.58
#